data_AF-A0A2G7GMV2-F1
#
_entry.id   AF-A0A2G7GMV2-F1
#
_cell.length_a   1.000
_cell.length_b   1.000
_cell.length_c   1.000
_cell.angle_alpha   90.00
_cell.angle_beta   90.00
_cell.angle_gamma   90.00
#
_symmetry.space_group_name_H-M   'P 1'
#
loop_
_entity.id
_entity.type
_entity.pdbx_description
1 polymer ?
#
loop_
_entity_poly.entity_id
_entity_poly.type
_entity_poly.pdbx_seq_one_letter_code
_entity_poly.pdbx_strand_id
1 'polypeptide(L)' 'MIIVTTFDEMSQVEKIWQQNLILRSLKASQNNQVYFVDYQLWGRIRGPIAAELMIEQIQTLLQRP' A
#
# COMPACT_ATOMS: atom_id res chain seq x y z
N MET A 1 -7.27 -0.56 -2.19
CA MET A 1 -6.91 -1.23 -0.94
C MET A 1 -5.47 -0.87 -0.63
N ILE A 2 -5.21 -0.29 0.55
CA ILE A 2 -3.86 0.08 0.98
C ILE A 2 -3.39 -0.97 1.98
N ILE A 3 -2.20 -1.50 1.77
CA ILE A 3 -1.54 -2.48 2.63
C ILE A 3 -0.32 -1.82 3.23
N VAL A 4 -0.27 -1.83 4.56
CA VAL A 4 0.78 -1.15 5.31
C VAL A 4 1.79 -2.18 5.79
N THR A 5 3.06 -2.01 5.41
CA THR A 5 4.15 -2.94 5.75
C THR A 5 5.41 -2.15 6.11
N THR A 6 6.33 -2.74 6.86
CA THR A 6 7.69 -2.19 6.99
C THR A 6 8.40 -2.24 5.64
N PHE A 7 9.26 -1.26 5.35
CA PHE A 7 9.98 -1.15 4.08
C PHE A 7 10.75 -2.41 3.70
N ASP A 8 11.45 -3.03 4.67
CA ASP A 8 12.25 -4.24 4.44
C ASP A 8 11.41 -5.45 4.01
N GLU A 9 10.13 -5.49 4.38
CA GLU A 9 9.23 -6.62 4.10
C GLU A 9 8.33 -6.40 2.86
N MET A 10 8.35 -5.22 2.24
CA MET A 10 7.44 -4.89 1.12
C MET A 10 7.46 -5.93 0.00
N SER A 11 8.67 -6.30 -0.47
CA SER A 11 8.81 -7.26 -1.58
C SER A 11 8.31 -8.67 -1.22
N GLN A 12 8.34 -9.04 0.06
CA GLN A 12 7.85 -10.32 0.53
C GLN A 12 6.33 -10.31 0.66
N VAL A 13 5.76 -9.24 1.20
CA VAL A 13 4.30 -9.07 1.31
C VAL A 13 3.65 -9.01 -0.08
N GLU A 14 4.27 -8.33 -1.04
CA GLU A 14 3.84 -8.34 -2.44
C GLU A 14 3.80 -9.76 -3.01
N LYS A 15 4.86 -10.56 -2.79
CA LYS A 15 4.90 -11.96 -3.24
C LYS A 15 3.79 -12.80 -2.60
N ILE A 16 3.58 -12.66 -1.28
CA ILE A 16 2.50 -13.37 -0.56
C ILE A 16 1.14 -12.99 -1.15
N TRP A 17 0.93 -11.70 -1.42
CA TRP A 17 -0.29 -11.20 -2.04
C TRP A 17 -0.53 -11.84 -3.42
N GLN A 18 0.50 -11.89 -4.26
CA GLN A 18 0.43 -12.47 -5.61
C GLN A 18 0.30 -14.00 -5.62
N GLN A 19 0.71 -14.70 -4.56
CA GLN A 19 0.61 -16.16 -4.48
C GLN A 19 -0.73 -16.64 -3.90
N ASN A 20 -1.43 -15.78 -3.14
CA ASN A 20 -2.67 -16.15 -2.49
C ASN A 20 -3.89 -16.02 -3.42
N LEU A 21 -4.54 -17.16 -3.69
CA LEU A 21 -5.71 -17.23 -4.59
C LEU A 21 -6.89 -16.39 -4.10
N ILE A 22 -7.13 -16.32 -2.79
CA ILE A 22 -8.23 -15.54 -2.21
C ILE A 22 -7.93 -14.05 -2.40
N LEU A 23 -6.72 -13.60 -2.08
CA LEU A 23 -6.34 -12.19 -2.20
C LEU A 23 -6.37 -11.71 -3.67
N ARG A 24 -5.95 -12.56 -4.60
CA ARG A 24 -6.04 -12.28 -6.05
C ARG A 24 -7.46 -12.24 -6.60
N SER A 25 -8.41 -12.91 -5.95
CA SER A 25 -9.83 -12.90 -6.36
C SER A 25 -10.56 -11.62 -5.95
N LEU A 26 -9.97 -10.79 -5.08
CA LEU A 26 -10.56 -9.51 -4.69
C LEU A 26 -10.60 -8.55 -5.87
N LYS A 27 -11.72 -7.83 -6.04
CA LYS A 27 -11.86 -6.80 -7.10
C LYS A 27 -10.72 -5.79 -7.11
N ALA A 28 -10.27 -5.38 -5.92
CA ALA A 28 -9.14 -4.46 -5.80
C ALA A 28 -7.85 -5.04 -6.39
N SER A 29 -7.61 -6.35 -6.23
CA SER A 29 -6.45 -7.02 -6.82
C SER A 29 -6.61 -7.20 -8.33
N GLN A 30 -7.82 -7.51 -8.80
CA GLN A 30 -8.11 -7.67 -10.23
C GLN A 30 -8.02 -6.35 -11.00
N ASN A 31 -8.31 -5.22 -10.33
CA ASN A 31 -8.30 -3.89 -10.92
C ASN A 31 -6.97 -3.13 -10.70
N ASN A 32 -5.90 -3.78 -10.23
CA ASN A 32 -4.61 -3.14 -9.89
C ASN A 32 -4.74 -1.99 -8.86
N GLN A 33 -5.69 -2.10 -7.93
CA GLN A 33 -5.97 -1.12 -6.88
C GLN A 33 -5.44 -1.57 -5.51
N VAL A 34 -4.33 -2.31 -5.48
CA VAL A 34 -3.64 -2.70 -4.23
C VAL A 34 -2.31 -1.97 -4.18
N TYR A 35 -2.11 -1.16 -3.14
CA TYR A 35 -0.90 -0.36 -2.96
C TYR A 35 -0.22 -0.73 -1.66
N PHE A 36 1.10 -0.90 -1.71
CA PHE A 36 1.93 -1.21 -0.56
C PHE A 36 2.63 0.08 -0.10
N VAL A 37 2.51 0.41 1.18
CA VAL A 37 3.01 1.66 1.76
C VAL A 37 3.77 1.42 3.04
N ASP A 38 4.68 2.35 3.37
CA ASP A 38 5.56 2.24 4.53
C ASP A 38 4.80 2.40 5.85
N TYR A 39 5.03 1.47 6.77
CA TYR A 39 4.38 1.40 8.07
C TYR A 39 4.82 2.50 9.02
N GLN A 40 6.06 3.00 8.93
CA GLN A 40 6.46 4.11 9.79
C GLN A 40 5.60 5.34 9.47
N LEU A 41 5.44 5.68 8.18
CA LEU A 41 4.63 6.81 7.78
C LEU A 41 3.13 6.60 8.02
N TRP A 42 2.57 5.45 7.62
CA TRP A 42 1.11 5.23 7.61
C TRP A 42 0.54 4.63 8.90
N GLY A 43 1.33 3.87 9.64
CA GLY A 43 0.90 3.16 10.84
C GLY A 43 1.31 3.85 12.14
N ARG A 44 2.54 4.40 12.17
CA ARG A 44 3.18 4.87 13.41
C ARG A 44 3.19 6.38 13.56
N ILE A 45 3.63 7.12 12.54
CA ILE A 45 3.77 8.57 12.62
C ILE A 45 2.39 9.21 12.49
N ARG A 46 2.10 10.16 13.39
CA ARG A 46 0.83 10.89 13.42
C ARG A 46 1.12 12.38 13.51
N GLY A 47 0.34 13.18 12.81
CA GLY A 47 0.46 14.64 12.81
C GLY A 47 0.12 15.27 11.46
N PRO A 48 0.02 16.61 11.40
CA PRO A 48 -0.37 17.31 10.18
C PRO A 48 0.62 17.09 9.03
N ILE A 49 1.93 17.14 9.32
CA ILE A 49 2.97 16.88 8.30
C ILE A 49 2.87 15.45 7.76
N ALA A 50 2.63 14.47 8.62
CA ALA A 50 2.47 13.08 8.18
C ALA A 50 1.21 12.91 7.31
N ALA A 51 0.13 13.63 7.62
CA ALA A 51 -1.07 13.65 6.81
C ALA A 51 -0.82 14.27 5.43
N GLU A 52 -0.06 15.37 5.36
CA GLU A 52 0.35 15.98 4.08
C GLU A 52 1.16 15.01 3.23
N LEU A 53 2.18 14.37 3.81
CA LEU A 53 3.00 13.36 3.14
C LEU A 53 2.16 12.16 2.65
N MET A 54 1.18 11.71 3.45
CA MET A 54 0.25 10.65 3.02
C MET A 54 -0.62 11.10 1.84
N ILE A 55 -1.11 12.35 1.83
CA ILE A 55 -1.91 12.90 0.73
C ILE A 55 -1.07 12.95 -0.57
N GLU A 56 0.15 13.47 -0.49
CA GLU A 56 1.09 13.51 -1.63
C GLU A 56 1.38 12.10 -2.17
N GLN A 57 1.60 11.14 -1.27
CA GLN A 57 1.83 9.75 -1.67
C GLN A 57 0.59 9.14 -2.33
N ILE A 58 -0.63 9.39 -1.81
CA ILE A 58 -1.88 8.93 -2.43
C ILE A 58 -2.00 9.46 -3.85
N GLN A 59 -1.73 10.75 -4.07
CA GLN A 59 -1.77 11.34 -5.41
C GLN A 59 -0.82 10.61 -6.37
N THR A 60 0.39 10.30 -5.91
CA THR A 60 1.37 9.55 -6.70
C THR A 60 0.91 8.12 -6.99
N LEU A 61 0.31 7.44 -6.01
CA LEU A 61 -0.19 6.07 -6.16
C LEU A 61 -1.36 5.98 -7.15
N LEU A 62 -2.25 6.98 -7.14
CA LEU A 62 -3.42 7.02 -8.01
C LEU A 62 -3.13 7.54 -9.42
N GLN A 63 -2.00 8.20 -9.65
CA GLN A 63 -1.57 8.66 -10.97
C GLN A 63 -0.77 7.62 -11.76
N ARG A 64 -0.30 6.54 -11.11
CA ARG A 64 0.33 5.42 -11.82
C ARG A 64 -0.74 4.60 -12.55
N PRO A 65 -0.58 4.35 -13.87
CA PRO A 65 -1.49 3.50 -14.65
C PRO A 65 -1.42 2.03 -14.23
#